data_AF-A0AAI9X5A7-F1
#
_entry.id   AF-A0AAI9X5A7-F1
#
_cell.length_a   1.000
_cell.length_b   1.000
_cell.length_c   1.000
_cell.angle_alpha   90.00
_cell.angle_beta   90.00
_cell.angle_gamma   90.00
#
_symmetry.space_group_name_H-M   'P 1'
#
loop_
_entity.id
_entity.type
_entity.pdbx_description
1 polymer ?
#
loop_
_entity_poly.entity_id
_entity_poly.type
_entity_poly.pdbx_seq_one_letter_code
_entity_poly.pdbx_strand_id
1 'polypeptide(L)'
;MYRRHIEKGGKRGPEGSVKPEKKQKKEKKEKQTPETATTQEPTSETVTTADVGADQAEETAPKKKQRKNKKNKNNASEDKTETEPTTAPAKEALAPAPAPAAPALPPTANLTPLQQAMRQKLVSSRFRHLNETLYTPPSEKALELFSTNPELFDEYHAGFARQVKESWPSNPVDDYIKTIRTRGAIPLPRRGKPLNPAKGYPLPRRPTGVCIFADLGCGDAQLSRALTPSAKKLNIKLNSYDLAAPDPLITKADISNLPLEDGAADVAIFCLSLMGTNWVSFVEEAWRILRNDGKGECWVSEVKSRFGKVQRKKSQIGAQKPGGKADKKKTKKKGGDDSEDDADIFAEDVRPSDNTDETDISAFVEVFQTRGFMLRRESVDKSNKMFVRMVFVKQGGAPTKGKHASALSAPAPGNKKRFVDRKPDSESGLSAEQEAKVLKPCVYKIR
;
A
#
# COMPACT_ATOMS: atom_id res chain seq x y z
N MET A 1 -47.08 15.64 -48.12
CA MET A 1 -47.69 16.98 -48.15
C MET A 1 -47.12 17.76 -46.96
N TYR A 2 -46.61 18.98 -47.04
CA TYR A 2 -46.60 19.98 -48.13
C TYR A 2 -45.18 20.59 -48.32
N ARG A 3 -44.89 21.15 -49.50
CA ARG A 3 -43.76 22.09 -49.76
C ARG A 3 -44.05 23.45 -49.04
N ARG A 4 -43.16 24.45 -48.90
CA ARG A 4 -42.31 25.18 -49.89
C ARG A 4 -41.33 26.10 -49.08
N HIS A 5 -40.07 26.33 -49.50
CA HIS A 5 -39.56 27.50 -50.28
C HIS A 5 -39.65 28.89 -49.60
N ILE A 6 -38.77 29.89 -49.84
CA ILE A 6 -37.36 29.94 -50.35
C ILE A 6 -36.83 31.40 -50.21
N GLU A 7 -35.50 31.61 -50.04
CA GLU A 7 -34.71 32.84 -50.39
C GLU A 7 -35.14 34.24 -49.85
N LYS A 8 -34.48 35.38 -50.13
CA LYS A 8 -33.04 35.79 -50.09
C LYS A 8 -32.96 37.33 -49.97
N GLY A 9 -31.95 37.83 -49.24
CA GLY A 9 -31.09 38.96 -49.64
C GLY A 9 -31.65 40.40 -49.77
N GLY A 10 -30.86 41.38 -49.32
CA GLY A 10 -31.09 42.81 -49.60
C GLY A 10 -30.23 43.75 -48.75
N LYS A 11 -29.15 44.31 -49.31
CA LYS A 11 -28.33 45.35 -48.66
C LYS A 11 -28.77 46.74 -49.11
N ARG A 12 -28.82 47.73 -48.20
CA ARG A 12 -28.45 49.14 -48.42
C ARG A 12 -28.41 49.91 -47.08
N GLY A 13 -27.51 50.88 -47.00
CA GLY A 13 -27.54 52.04 -46.09
C GLY A 13 -27.36 53.32 -46.94
N PRO A 14 -26.88 54.47 -46.42
CA PRO A 14 -26.33 54.73 -45.09
C PRO A 14 -27.07 55.91 -44.37
N GLU A 15 -26.32 56.89 -43.82
CA GLU A 15 -26.77 58.09 -43.07
C GLU A 15 -27.28 57.82 -41.63
N GLY A 16 -26.99 58.63 -40.60
CA GLY A 16 -26.15 59.84 -40.52
C GLY A 16 -25.64 60.17 -39.10
N SER A 17 -24.74 61.15 -39.00
CA SER A 17 -24.05 61.69 -37.80
C SER A 17 -24.99 62.25 -36.69
N VAL A 18 -24.61 62.52 -35.43
CA VAL A 18 -23.44 63.30 -34.90
C VAL A 18 -23.09 62.92 -33.44
N LYS A 19 -21.81 63.09 -33.02
CA LYS A 19 -21.33 63.16 -31.61
C LYS A 19 -20.95 64.61 -31.22
N PRO A 20 -21.11 64.99 -29.95
CA PRO A 20 -19.97 65.48 -29.13
C PRO A 20 -19.82 64.64 -27.82
N GLU A 21 -18.70 64.44 -27.09
CA GLU A 21 -17.31 64.98 -27.08
C GLU A 21 -17.16 66.49 -26.75
N LYS A 22 -16.21 67.00 -25.93
CA LYS A 22 -14.91 66.46 -25.47
C LYS A 22 -14.30 67.31 -24.32
N LYS A 23 -13.07 66.95 -23.91
CA LYS A 23 -12.04 67.64 -23.07
C LYS A 23 -12.03 67.24 -21.59
N GLN A 24 -10.92 66.85 -20.94
CA GLN A 24 -9.44 66.89 -21.14
C GLN A 24 -8.65 68.18 -20.79
N LYS A 25 -7.83 68.08 -19.73
CA LYS A 25 -6.38 68.42 -19.59
C LYS A 25 -5.90 67.77 -18.27
N LYS A 26 -4.74 67.13 -18.07
CA LYS A 26 -3.45 66.92 -18.79
C LYS A 26 -2.39 68.03 -18.71
N GLU A 27 -1.28 67.71 -18.02
CA GLU A 27 0.17 67.98 -18.25
C GLU A 27 0.92 67.62 -16.93
N LYS A 28 2.21 67.27 -16.79
CA LYS A 28 3.45 66.99 -17.60
C LYS A 28 4.30 66.02 -16.70
N LYS A 29 5.53 65.49 -16.94
CA LYS A 29 6.67 65.50 -17.90
C LYS A 29 7.43 64.13 -17.67
N GLU A 30 8.57 63.68 -18.22
CA GLU A 30 9.52 64.09 -19.28
C GLU A 30 10.15 62.84 -19.98
N LYS A 31 11.31 62.34 -19.49
CA LYS A 31 12.27 61.34 -20.07
C LYS A 31 13.10 60.70 -18.91
N GLN A 32 14.04 59.76 -19.04
CA GLN A 32 14.87 59.28 -20.18
C GLN A 32 15.41 57.83 -19.94
N THR A 33 16.12 57.26 -20.93
CA THR A 33 16.85 55.97 -20.90
C THR A 33 18.28 56.19 -21.46
N PRO A 34 19.15 55.15 -21.56
CA PRO A 34 19.74 54.32 -20.49
C PRO A 34 21.29 54.28 -20.58
N GLU A 35 22.02 53.73 -19.61
CA GLU A 35 23.35 53.13 -19.88
C GLU A 35 23.82 52.12 -18.81
N THR A 36 25.08 51.64 -18.92
CA THR A 36 25.57 50.36 -18.32
C THR A 36 26.92 50.51 -17.62
N ALA A 37 27.26 49.52 -16.78
CA ALA A 37 28.61 49.00 -16.46
C ALA A 37 29.23 49.22 -15.06
N THR A 38 29.91 48.15 -14.61
CA THR A 38 31.10 48.10 -13.74
C THR A 38 31.03 48.53 -12.26
N THR A 39 30.95 47.52 -11.39
CA THR A 39 31.88 47.21 -10.28
C THR A 39 32.61 48.34 -9.53
N GLN A 40 32.37 48.47 -8.21
CA GLN A 40 33.38 48.26 -7.15
C GLN A 40 32.77 48.39 -5.72
N GLU A 41 33.44 47.76 -4.74
CA GLU A 41 33.29 47.99 -3.29
C GLU A 41 34.30 49.12 -2.86
N PRO A 42 34.73 49.31 -1.59
CA PRO A 42 34.23 48.88 -0.27
C PRO A 42 34.17 50.09 0.71
N THR A 43 34.55 49.87 1.98
CA THR A 43 34.82 50.84 3.08
C THR A 43 33.60 51.57 3.68
N SER A 44 33.37 51.72 5.00
CA SER A 44 33.98 51.36 6.30
C SER A 44 34.35 52.59 7.15
N GLU A 45 33.75 52.71 8.33
CA GLU A 45 34.30 53.47 9.46
C GLU A 45 34.16 52.63 10.74
N THR A 46 35.09 52.84 11.70
CA THR A 46 35.22 52.00 12.90
C THR A 46 35.65 52.85 14.10
N VAL A 47 35.01 52.62 15.25
CA VAL A 47 35.34 53.20 16.57
C VAL A 47 35.25 52.03 17.56
N THR A 48 36.34 51.29 17.81
CA THR A 48 37.28 51.40 18.96
C THR A 48 36.61 51.19 20.33
N THR A 49 37.11 50.35 21.26
CA THR A 49 38.43 49.68 21.35
C THR A 49 38.48 48.58 22.41
N ALA A 50 39.34 47.56 22.19
CA ALA A 50 40.24 46.91 23.18
C ALA A 50 39.63 46.09 24.36
N ASP A 51 40.29 45.15 25.05
CA ASP A 51 41.58 44.40 24.92
C ASP A 51 41.53 43.19 25.91
N VAL A 52 42.35 42.12 25.96
CA VAL A 52 43.52 41.52 25.25
C VAL A 52 43.11 40.03 24.99
N GLY A 53 43.49 39.26 23.94
CA GLY A 53 44.81 38.69 23.60
C GLY A 53 45.25 37.53 24.55
N ALA A 54 46.04 36.52 24.18
CA ALA A 54 46.65 36.13 22.90
C ALA A 54 47.13 34.63 23.01
N ASP A 55 47.53 33.86 21.98
CA ASP A 55 47.67 34.21 20.56
C ASP A 55 47.61 33.00 19.56
N GLN A 56 47.65 33.35 18.28
CA GLN A 56 48.20 32.71 17.06
C GLN A 56 49.16 31.48 17.22
N ALA A 57 49.05 30.42 16.40
CA ALA A 57 49.51 30.21 14.99
C ALA A 57 51.03 29.84 14.87
N GLU A 58 51.56 29.15 13.86
CA GLU A 58 51.03 28.74 12.53
C GLU A 58 51.68 27.40 12.02
N GLU A 59 51.78 27.21 10.69
CA GLU A 59 52.14 26.02 9.89
C GLU A 59 53.28 25.07 10.35
N THR A 60 53.19 23.78 9.95
CA THR A 60 54.06 23.19 8.87
C THR A 60 53.86 21.67 8.65
N ALA A 61 54.30 21.17 7.50
CA ALA A 61 54.41 19.75 7.14
C ALA A 61 55.63 19.54 6.19
N PRO A 62 55.94 18.35 5.61
CA PRO A 62 55.61 16.95 5.96
C PRO A 62 56.87 16.00 5.99
N LYS A 63 56.71 14.68 6.27
CA LYS A 63 57.25 13.50 5.48
C LYS A 63 57.74 12.24 6.26
N LYS A 64 57.28 11.06 5.76
CA LYS A 64 58.00 9.78 5.48
C LYS A 64 58.40 8.76 6.60
N LYS A 65 57.80 7.56 6.48
CA LYS A 65 58.39 6.17 6.60
C LYS A 65 58.89 5.73 8.00
N GLN A 66 58.94 4.45 8.44
CA GLN A 66 58.95 3.08 7.84
C GLN A 66 57.99 2.14 8.63
N ARG A 67 57.43 1.00 8.11
CA ARG A 67 58.01 -0.37 7.92
C ARG A 67 58.79 -0.89 9.16
N LYS A 68 58.68 -2.14 9.65
CA LYS A 68 58.20 -3.43 9.06
C LYS A 68 58.10 -4.56 10.15
N ASN A 69 57.41 -5.68 9.85
CA ASN A 69 57.66 -7.07 10.36
C ASN A 69 57.38 -7.41 11.87
N LYS A 70 57.25 -8.69 12.35
CA LYS A 70 56.92 -10.03 11.74
C LYS A 70 56.79 -11.19 12.78
N LYS A 71 55.61 -11.85 12.83
CA LYS A 71 55.33 -13.32 12.95
C LYS A 71 56.13 -14.25 13.90
N ASN A 72 55.44 -14.85 14.89
CA ASN A 72 55.30 -16.31 15.19
C ASN A 72 54.29 -16.50 16.37
N LYS A 73 53.59 -17.62 16.68
CA LYS A 73 53.31 -19.00 16.16
C LYS A 73 53.73 -20.12 17.16
N ASN A 74 52.86 -21.15 17.32
CA ASN A 74 52.97 -22.38 18.15
C ASN A 74 52.80 -22.18 19.68
N ASN A 75 52.37 -23.16 20.51
CA ASN A 75 51.63 -24.44 20.35
C ASN A 75 51.24 -24.97 21.76
N ALA A 76 50.16 -25.79 21.87
CA ALA A 76 49.99 -26.95 22.80
C ALA A 76 50.15 -26.75 24.33
N SER A 77 49.66 -27.62 25.25
CA SER A 77 48.85 -28.85 25.16
C SER A 77 48.05 -29.09 26.46
N GLU A 78 47.17 -30.08 26.39
CA GLU A 78 46.37 -30.75 27.42
C GLU A 78 47.01 -30.98 28.80
N ASP A 79 46.17 -31.06 29.84
CA ASP A 79 46.12 -32.24 30.74
C ASP A 79 44.68 -32.46 31.26
N LYS A 80 44.41 -33.63 31.85
CA LYS A 80 43.11 -34.05 32.42
C LYS A 80 43.25 -34.41 33.90
N THR A 81 42.16 -34.29 34.67
CA THR A 81 41.92 -35.22 35.79
C THR A 81 40.41 -35.37 36.04
N GLU A 82 39.99 -36.57 36.41
CA GLU A 82 38.59 -36.94 36.68
C GLU A 82 38.36 -37.05 38.19
N THR A 83 37.18 -36.66 38.69
CA THR A 83 36.46 -37.40 39.76
C THR A 83 35.04 -36.86 39.97
N GLU A 84 34.08 -37.77 40.06
CA GLU A 84 32.70 -37.59 40.55
C GLU A 84 32.51 -38.48 41.81
N PRO A 85 31.37 -38.48 42.55
CA PRO A 85 30.08 -37.80 42.33
C PRO A 85 29.71 -36.83 43.48
N THR A 86 28.52 -36.20 43.57
CA THR A 86 27.30 -36.78 44.18
C THR A 86 26.11 -35.79 44.14
N THR A 87 24.89 -36.31 43.95
CA THR A 87 23.55 -35.68 44.15
C THR A 87 23.13 -34.44 43.35
N ALA A 88 22.04 -34.61 42.59
CA ALA A 88 21.07 -33.60 42.15
C ALA A 88 19.80 -33.68 43.06
N PRO A 89 18.69 -32.90 42.89
CA PRO A 89 18.42 -31.94 41.81
C PRO A 89 17.77 -30.59 42.20
N ALA A 90 17.92 -29.59 41.32
CA ALA A 90 17.01 -28.44 41.20
C ALA A 90 16.82 -28.09 39.71
N LYS A 91 15.70 -27.48 39.33
CA LYS A 91 15.36 -27.14 37.94
C LYS A 91 15.57 -25.65 37.67
N GLU A 92 16.40 -25.32 36.69
CA GLU A 92 16.25 -24.10 35.89
C GLU A 92 16.39 -24.46 34.41
N ALA A 93 15.53 -23.87 33.56
CA ALA A 93 15.48 -24.14 32.14
C ALA A 93 16.16 -22.99 31.38
N LEU A 94 17.36 -23.22 30.86
CA LEU A 94 18.01 -22.25 29.99
C LEU A 94 17.20 -22.09 28.69
N ALA A 95 16.96 -20.84 28.30
CA ALA A 95 16.41 -20.52 26.99
C ALA A 95 17.41 -20.86 25.87
N PRO A 96 16.94 -21.27 24.67
CA PRO A 96 17.82 -21.46 23.52
C PRO A 96 18.42 -20.12 23.09
N ALA A 97 19.73 -20.10 22.84
CA ALA A 97 20.43 -18.90 22.34
C ALA A 97 19.91 -18.49 20.94
N PRO A 98 19.85 -17.18 20.64
CA PRO A 98 19.43 -16.71 19.32
C PRO A 98 20.44 -17.12 18.24
N ALA A 99 19.92 -17.55 17.09
CA ALA A 99 20.74 -17.84 15.92
C ALA A 99 21.44 -16.55 15.42
N PRO A 100 22.68 -16.62 14.91
CA PRO A 100 23.40 -15.44 14.44
C PRO A 100 22.68 -14.81 13.24
N ALA A 101 22.38 -13.51 13.34
CA ALA A 101 21.75 -12.76 12.27
C ALA A 101 22.59 -12.80 10.98
N ALA A 102 21.93 -12.98 9.83
CA ALA A 102 22.61 -13.02 8.54
C ALA A 102 23.23 -11.64 8.23
N PRO A 103 24.54 -11.56 7.91
CA PRO A 103 25.24 -10.29 7.82
C PRO A 103 24.67 -9.39 6.72
N ALA A 104 24.46 -8.11 7.05
CA ALA A 104 23.98 -7.10 6.13
C ALA A 104 24.93 -6.96 4.91
N LEU A 105 24.36 -6.88 3.71
CA LEU A 105 25.15 -6.89 2.48
C LEU A 105 25.92 -5.56 2.30
N PRO A 106 27.25 -5.58 2.09
CA PRO A 106 28.09 -4.38 2.07
C PRO A 106 27.71 -3.38 0.94
N PRO A 107 28.15 -2.11 1.02
CA PRO A 107 27.85 -1.09 0.01
C PRO A 107 28.42 -1.42 -1.38
N THR A 108 27.88 -0.77 -2.40
CA THR A 108 27.89 -1.22 -3.81
C THR A 108 29.13 -0.87 -4.64
N ALA A 109 30.20 -0.35 -4.04
CA ALA A 109 31.40 0.05 -4.78
C ALA A 109 32.18 -1.16 -5.33
N ASN A 110 32.33 -1.22 -6.65
CA ASN A 110 33.22 -2.12 -7.40
C ASN A 110 32.89 -3.64 -7.34
N LEU A 111 31.61 -4.02 -7.47
CA LEU A 111 31.21 -5.41 -7.77
C LEU A 111 31.29 -5.71 -9.28
N THR A 112 31.77 -6.90 -9.65
CA THR A 112 31.74 -7.39 -11.04
C THR A 112 30.31 -7.71 -11.50
N PRO A 113 30.00 -7.79 -12.82
CA PRO A 113 28.66 -8.14 -13.30
C PRO A 113 28.14 -9.48 -12.74
N LEU A 114 29.01 -10.49 -12.62
CA LEU A 114 28.66 -11.76 -11.99
C LEU A 114 28.31 -11.59 -10.49
N GLN A 115 29.08 -10.78 -9.76
CA GLN A 115 28.78 -10.48 -8.35
C GLN A 115 27.48 -9.68 -8.19
N GLN A 116 27.16 -8.79 -9.14
CA GLN A 116 25.89 -8.06 -9.18
C GLN A 116 24.72 -9.04 -9.42
N ALA A 117 24.81 -9.91 -10.42
CA ALA A 117 23.80 -10.93 -10.70
C ALA A 117 23.60 -11.91 -9.52
N MET A 118 24.70 -12.40 -8.91
CA MET A 118 24.64 -13.22 -7.70
C MET A 118 23.97 -12.48 -6.53
N ARG A 119 24.29 -11.20 -6.31
CA ARG A 119 23.64 -10.37 -5.29
C ARG A 119 22.15 -10.17 -5.58
N GLN A 120 21.77 -9.87 -6.82
CA GLN A 120 20.38 -9.72 -7.23
C GLN A 120 19.59 -11.02 -6.98
N LYS A 121 20.15 -12.18 -7.37
CA LYS A 121 19.56 -13.50 -7.13
C LYS A 121 19.40 -13.80 -5.63
N LEU A 122 20.38 -13.43 -4.80
CA LEU A 122 20.30 -13.56 -3.33
C LEU A 122 19.20 -12.67 -2.73
N VAL A 123 19.15 -11.38 -3.05
CA VAL A 123 18.12 -10.47 -2.48
C VAL A 123 16.72 -10.85 -2.97
N SER A 124 16.57 -11.23 -4.24
CA SER A 124 15.29 -11.77 -4.76
C SER A 124 14.95 -13.15 -4.19
N SER A 125 15.90 -13.92 -3.65
CA SER A 125 15.59 -15.12 -2.86
C SER A 125 15.12 -14.76 -1.45
N ARG A 126 15.86 -13.88 -0.76
CA ARG A 126 15.54 -13.40 0.61
C ARG A 126 14.15 -12.77 0.67
N PHE A 127 13.81 -11.92 -0.30
CA PHE A 127 12.47 -11.35 -0.42
C PHE A 127 11.38 -12.41 -0.62
N ARG A 128 11.56 -13.38 -1.54
CA ARG A 128 10.54 -14.42 -1.79
C ARG A 128 10.26 -15.27 -0.55
N HIS A 129 11.32 -15.67 0.16
CA HIS A 129 11.21 -16.41 1.42
C HIS A 129 10.50 -15.59 2.50
N LEU A 130 10.96 -14.36 2.76
CA LEU A 130 10.34 -13.48 3.78
C LEU A 130 8.87 -13.17 3.46
N ASN A 131 8.54 -12.95 2.19
CA ASN A 131 7.17 -12.79 1.73
C ASN A 131 6.31 -14.04 2.02
N GLU A 132 6.80 -15.24 1.76
CA GLU A 132 6.11 -16.49 2.14
C GLU A 132 5.94 -16.61 3.67
N THR A 133 6.95 -16.23 4.46
CA THR A 133 6.89 -16.14 5.93
C THR A 133 5.86 -15.13 6.44
N LEU A 134 5.42 -14.16 5.64
CA LEU A 134 4.38 -13.19 6.01
C LEU A 134 2.96 -13.61 5.61
N TYR A 135 2.81 -14.58 4.70
CA TYR A 135 1.50 -15.12 4.28
C TYR A 135 1.12 -16.47 4.91
N THR A 136 2.05 -17.13 5.63
CA THR A 136 1.87 -18.48 6.17
C THR A 136 1.49 -18.56 7.66
N PRO A 137 1.90 -17.63 8.56
CA PRO A 137 1.45 -17.58 9.95
C PRO A 137 0.39 -16.48 10.19
N PRO A 138 -0.17 -16.40 11.40
CA PRO A 138 -0.89 -15.21 11.89
C PRO A 138 0.02 -13.97 12.02
N SER A 139 -0.56 -12.75 11.96
CA SER A 139 0.18 -11.48 11.99
C SER A 139 1.00 -11.24 13.26
N GLU A 140 0.60 -11.83 14.39
CA GLU A 140 1.31 -11.70 15.66
C GLU A 140 2.75 -12.24 15.55
N LYS A 141 2.98 -13.24 14.68
CA LYS A 141 4.32 -13.76 14.37
C LYS A 141 5.11 -12.89 13.39
N ALA A 142 4.44 -12.15 12.51
CA ALA A 142 5.08 -11.12 11.69
C ALA A 142 5.48 -9.89 12.55
N LEU A 143 4.66 -9.51 13.54
CA LEU A 143 4.98 -8.49 14.53
C LEU A 143 6.21 -8.89 15.35
N GLU A 144 6.26 -10.14 15.83
CA GLU A 144 7.41 -10.71 16.56
C GLU A 144 8.69 -10.71 15.70
N LEU A 145 8.59 -11.12 14.44
CA LEU A 145 9.70 -11.13 13.48
C LEU A 145 10.30 -9.73 13.29
N PHE A 146 9.48 -8.73 12.94
CA PHE A 146 9.95 -7.34 12.75
C PHE A 146 10.27 -6.60 14.06
N SER A 147 9.85 -7.13 15.22
CA SER A 147 10.29 -6.61 16.53
C SER A 147 11.64 -7.16 16.95
N THR A 148 11.99 -8.38 16.50
CA THR A 148 13.26 -9.04 16.81
C THR A 148 14.35 -8.59 15.85
N ASN A 149 14.03 -8.52 14.54
CA ASN A 149 14.94 -8.19 13.46
C ASN A 149 14.36 -7.03 12.61
N PRO A 150 14.47 -5.77 13.06
CA PRO A 150 13.86 -4.61 12.39
C PRO A 150 14.32 -4.41 10.93
N GLU A 151 15.55 -4.82 10.61
CA GLU A 151 16.13 -4.69 9.27
C GLU A 151 15.40 -5.53 8.20
N LEU A 152 14.68 -6.59 8.62
CA LEU A 152 13.86 -7.39 7.71
C LEU A 152 12.70 -6.57 7.13
N PHE A 153 12.24 -5.50 7.80
CA PHE A 153 11.19 -4.62 7.29
C PHE A 153 11.69 -3.85 6.06
N ASP A 154 12.85 -3.20 6.19
CA ASP A 154 13.47 -2.45 5.09
C ASP A 154 13.84 -3.37 3.92
N GLU A 155 14.33 -4.59 4.21
CA GLU A 155 14.61 -5.60 3.17
C GLU A 155 13.35 -6.12 2.47
N TYR A 156 12.24 -6.32 3.20
CA TYR A 156 10.95 -6.69 2.62
C TYR A 156 10.48 -5.61 1.65
N HIS A 157 10.45 -4.34 2.09
CA HIS A 157 9.99 -3.23 1.26
C HIS A 157 10.95 -2.91 0.11
N ALA A 158 12.26 -3.08 0.26
CA ALA A 158 13.23 -2.96 -0.84
C ALA A 158 13.10 -4.11 -1.88
N GLY A 159 12.64 -5.29 -1.47
CA GLY A 159 12.24 -6.37 -2.37
C GLY A 159 10.94 -6.05 -3.11
N PHE A 160 9.90 -5.68 -2.37
CA PHE A 160 8.56 -5.37 -2.88
C PHE A 160 8.56 -4.19 -3.85
N ALA A 161 9.14 -3.04 -3.47
CA ALA A 161 9.15 -1.83 -4.29
C ALA A 161 9.87 -2.04 -5.63
N ARG A 162 10.93 -2.86 -5.64
CA ARG A 162 11.64 -3.27 -6.85
C ARG A 162 10.76 -4.14 -7.75
N GLN A 163 10.12 -5.17 -7.21
CA GLN A 163 9.19 -6.03 -7.95
C GLN A 163 8.00 -5.25 -8.55
N VAL A 164 7.43 -4.30 -7.80
CA VAL A 164 6.35 -3.43 -8.30
C VAL A 164 6.86 -2.55 -9.44
N LYS A 165 8.04 -1.93 -9.29
CA LYS A 165 8.65 -1.08 -10.32
C LYS A 165 9.03 -1.85 -11.60
N GLU A 166 9.45 -3.10 -11.48
CA GLU A 166 9.94 -3.93 -12.59
C GLU A 166 8.83 -4.71 -13.30
N SER A 167 7.76 -5.12 -12.60
CA SER A 167 6.76 -6.06 -13.14
C SER A 167 5.30 -5.55 -13.18
N TRP A 168 4.96 -4.40 -12.57
CA TRP A 168 3.56 -3.94 -12.48
C TRP A 168 3.28 -2.71 -13.36
N PRO A 169 2.14 -2.67 -14.09
CA PRO A 169 1.78 -1.51 -14.93
C PRO A 169 1.26 -0.29 -14.15
N SER A 170 0.81 -0.49 -12.91
CA SER A 170 0.55 0.57 -11.92
C SER A 170 0.59 -0.01 -10.51
N ASN A 171 0.85 0.84 -9.51
CA ASN A 171 0.76 0.51 -8.09
C ASN A 171 -0.61 1.00 -7.53
N PRO A 172 -1.38 0.17 -6.81
CA PRO A 172 -2.69 0.59 -6.26
C PRO A 172 -2.62 1.81 -5.32
N VAL A 173 -1.48 2.09 -4.69
CA VAL A 173 -1.35 3.26 -3.80
C VAL A 173 -1.43 4.58 -4.56
N ASP A 174 -0.91 4.66 -5.78
CA ASP A 174 -0.97 5.87 -6.62
C ASP A 174 -2.40 6.16 -7.08
N ASP A 175 -3.15 5.10 -7.38
CA ASP A 175 -4.58 5.17 -7.66
C ASP A 175 -5.39 5.60 -6.43
N TYR A 176 -4.97 5.25 -5.20
CA TYR A 176 -5.56 5.79 -3.96
C TYR A 176 -5.19 7.26 -3.71
N ILE A 177 -3.92 7.66 -3.90
CA ILE A 177 -3.47 9.07 -3.81
C ILE A 177 -4.31 9.95 -4.77
N LYS A 178 -4.47 9.49 -6.02
CA LYS A 178 -5.31 10.13 -7.05
C LYS A 178 -6.79 10.19 -6.63
N THR A 179 -7.32 9.11 -6.07
CA THR A 179 -8.71 9.04 -5.59
C THR A 179 -8.95 10.01 -4.44
N ILE A 180 -8.06 10.09 -3.44
CA ILE A 180 -8.19 10.98 -2.28
C ILE A 180 -8.06 12.44 -2.68
N ARG A 181 -7.10 12.79 -3.54
CA ARG A 181 -6.98 14.16 -4.09
C ARG A 181 -8.25 14.58 -4.85
N THR A 182 -8.79 13.68 -5.69
CA THR A 182 -10.01 13.94 -6.48
C THR A 182 -11.25 14.08 -5.58
N ARG A 183 -11.54 13.08 -4.73
CA ARG A 183 -12.72 13.07 -3.85
C ARG A 183 -12.65 14.11 -2.73
N GLY A 184 -11.44 14.45 -2.28
CA GLY A 184 -11.21 15.45 -1.24
C GLY A 184 -11.49 16.87 -1.71
N ALA A 185 -11.27 17.17 -3.00
CA ALA A 185 -11.56 18.45 -3.62
C ALA A 185 -13.06 18.70 -3.89
N ILE A 186 -13.92 17.67 -3.84
CA ILE A 186 -15.37 17.80 -4.03
C ILE A 186 -16.01 18.31 -2.72
N PRO A 187 -16.70 19.47 -2.73
CA PRO A 187 -17.43 19.95 -1.56
C PRO A 187 -18.62 19.07 -1.22
N LEU A 188 -18.98 18.96 0.06
CA LEU A 188 -20.22 18.31 0.48
C LEU A 188 -21.45 19.08 -0.07
N PRO A 189 -22.53 18.38 -0.45
CA PRO A 189 -23.79 19.04 -0.75
C PRO A 189 -24.34 19.74 0.51
N ARG A 190 -24.95 20.92 0.35
CA ARG A 190 -25.64 21.63 1.45
C ARG A 190 -26.80 20.75 1.97
N ARG A 191 -27.04 20.78 3.29
CA ARG A 191 -28.06 19.96 3.98
C ARG A 191 -29.40 20.00 3.24
N GLY A 192 -29.94 18.83 2.92
CA GLY A 192 -31.21 18.68 2.19
C GLY A 192 -31.12 18.70 0.66
N LYS A 193 -29.94 18.94 0.06
CA LYS A 193 -29.76 18.76 -1.39
C LYS A 193 -29.15 17.38 -1.71
N PRO A 194 -29.62 16.68 -2.75
CA PRO A 194 -29.02 15.41 -3.18
C PRO A 194 -27.60 15.65 -3.72
N LEU A 195 -26.77 14.60 -3.69
CA LEU A 195 -25.49 14.60 -4.39
C LEU A 195 -25.73 14.63 -5.91
N ASN A 196 -24.89 15.34 -6.66
CA ASN A 196 -24.90 15.31 -8.12
C ASN A 196 -23.82 14.35 -8.63
N PRO A 197 -24.16 13.18 -9.21
CA PRO A 197 -23.18 12.19 -9.67
C PRO A 197 -22.19 12.72 -10.72
N ALA A 198 -22.60 13.69 -11.54
CA ALA A 198 -21.74 14.31 -12.56
C ALA A 198 -20.60 15.16 -11.96
N LYS A 199 -20.61 15.41 -10.63
CA LYS A 199 -19.49 16.03 -9.90
C LYS A 199 -18.64 15.01 -9.13
N GLY A 200 -18.93 13.72 -9.24
CA GLY A 200 -18.28 12.65 -8.49
C GLY A 200 -18.74 12.54 -7.02
N TYR A 201 -18.17 11.57 -6.32
CA TYR A 201 -18.50 11.26 -4.92
C TYR A 201 -17.48 11.88 -3.96
N PRO A 202 -17.84 12.83 -3.08
CA PRO A 202 -16.93 13.38 -2.10
C PRO A 202 -16.44 12.31 -1.11
N LEU A 203 -15.39 12.63 -0.35
CA LEU A 203 -15.00 11.82 0.80
C LEU A 203 -16.09 11.82 1.89
N PRO A 204 -16.28 10.71 2.64
CA PRO A 204 -17.09 10.72 3.84
C PRO A 204 -16.44 11.66 4.87
N ARG A 205 -17.22 12.57 5.45
CA ARG A 205 -16.73 13.60 6.39
C ARG A 205 -17.58 13.63 7.65
N ARG A 206 -16.99 14.02 8.77
CA ARG A 206 -17.73 14.28 10.03
C ARG A 206 -18.32 15.70 10.00
N PRO A 207 -19.20 16.09 10.95
CA PRO A 207 -19.66 17.46 11.09
C PRO A 207 -18.51 18.48 11.24
N THR A 208 -17.33 18.05 11.69
CA THR A 208 -16.07 18.81 11.72
C THR A 208 -15.46 19.10 10.34
N GLY A 209 -16.03 18.57 9.25
CA GLY A 209 -15.53 18.73 7.88
C GLY A 209 -14.32 17.84 7.52
N VAL A 210 -13.60 17.31 8.51
CA VAL A 210 -12.46 16.40 8.32
C VAL A 210 -12.93 15.02 7.86
N CYS A 211 -12.11 14.36 7.03
CA CYS A 211 -12.16 12.93 6.74
C CYS A 211 -10.91 12.26 7.34
N ILE A 212 -11.09 11.28 8.22
CA ILE A 212 -10.02 10.54 8.91
C ILE A 212 -9.79 9.21 8.19
N PHE A 213 -8.57 8.99 7.70
CA PHE A 213 -8.13 7.73 7.11
C PHE A 213 -7.34 6.90 8.12
N ALA A 214 -7.58 5.58 8.12
CA ALA A 214 -6.68 4.59 8.66
C ALA A 214 -6.09 3.78 7.48
N ASP A 215 -4.78 3.83 7.32
CA ASP A 215 -4.01 3.19 6.25
C ASP A 215 -3.30 1.98 6.88
N LEU A 216 -3.77 0.77 6.54
CA LEU A 216 -3.55 -0.45 7.32
C LEU A 216 -2.58 -1.38 6.60
N GLY A 217 -1.37 -1.54 7.13
CA GLY A 217 -0.23 -2.11 6.41
C GLY A 217 0.31 -1.09 5.41
N CYS A 218 0.73 0.07 5.91
CA CYS A 218 1.12 1.24 5.11
C CYS A 218 2.53 1.15 4.49
N GLY A 219 3.35 0.17 4.88
CA GLY A 219 4.73 -0.01 4.43
C GLY A 219 5.61 1.21 4.71
N ASP A 220 6.23 1.75 3.65
CA ASP A 220 7.06 2.96 3.69
C ASP A 220 6.27 4.27 3.84
N ALA A 221 4.96 4.17 4.10
CA ALA A 221 4.02 5.29 4.19
C ALA A 221 3.90 6.14 2.91
N GLN A 222 4.15 5.59 1.70
CA GLN A 222 4.00 6.30 0.41
C GLN A 222 2.69 7.09 0.31
N LEU A 223 1.56 6.53 0.77
CA LEU A 223 0.25 7.20 0.79
C LEU A 223 0.27 8.49 1.63
N SER A 224 0.69 8.39 2.88
CA SER A 224 0.77 9.52 3.82
C SER A 224 1.80 10.55 3.41
N ARG A 225 2.97 10.10 2.92
CA ARG A 225 4.04 10.95 2.42
C ARG A 225 3.59 11.79 1.20
N ALA A 226 2.89 11.17 0.26
CA ALA A 226 2.38 11.84 -0.94
C ALA A 226 1.17 12.77 -0.69
N LEU A 227 0.41 12.57 0.38
CA LEU A 227 -0.79 13.35 0.69
C LEU A 227 -0.58 14.45 1.74
N THR A 228 0.39 14.30 2.65
CA THR A 228 0.70 15.28 3.71
C THR A 228 0.80 16.73 3.22
N PRO A 229 1.53 17.07 2.14
CA PRO A 229 1.60 18.45 1.61
C PRO A 229 0.25 19.04 1.19
N SER A 230 -0.76 18.21 0.97
CA SER A 230 -2.12 18.59 0.58
C SER A 230 -3.17 18.39 1.69
N ALA A 231 -2.80 17.78 2.82
CA ALA A 231 -3.77 17.26 3.80
C ALA A 231 -4.69 18.34 4.39
N LYS A 232 -4.11 19.48 4.79
CA LYS A 232 -4.87 20.66 5.29
C LYS A 232 -5.81 21.24 4.23
N LYS A 233 -5.39 21.30 2.96
CA LYS A 233 -6.21 21.80 1.83
C LYS A 233 -7.37 20.85 1.51
N LEU A 234 -7.16 19.54 1.63
CA LEU A 234 -8.18 18.51 1.40
C LEU A 234 -9.06 18.26 2.64
N ASN A 235 -8.77 18.89 3.79
CA ASN A 235 -9.38 18.61 5.09
C ASN A 235 -9.38 17.09 5.40
N ILE A 236 -8.20 16.47 5.36
CA ILE A 236 -8.01 15.05 5.70
C ILE A 236 -7.01 14.89 6.84
N LYS A 237 -7.23 13.88 7.69
CA LYS A 237 -6.22 13.34 8.61
C LYS A 237 -5.86 11.94 8.12
N LEU A 238 -4.58 11.61 8.16
CA LEU A 238 -4.05 10.29 7.81
C LEU A 238 -3.43 9.69 9.07
N ASN A 239 -3.82 8.46 9.41
CA ASN A 239 -3.16 7.64 10.41
C ASN A 239 -2.65 6.38 9.67
N SER A 240 -1.33 6.21 9.56
CA SER A 240 -0.72 5.04 8.89
C SER A 240 -0.20 4.06 9.93
N TYR A 241 -0.46 2.76 9.73
CA TYR A 241 -0.15 1.68 10.67
C TYR A 241 0.59 0.53 9.99
N ASP A 242 1.64 0.02 10.64
CA ASP A 242 2.35 -1.19 10.22
C ASP A 242 3.01 -1.90 11.40
N LEU A 243 3.58 -3.09 11.16
CA LEU A 243 4.24 -3.94 12.15
C LEU A 243 5.61 -3.38 12.60
N ALA A 244 6.17 -2.43 11.85
CA ALA A 244 7.33 -1.61 12.22
C ALA A 244 7.02 -0.12 12.05
N ALA A 245 7.90 0.76 12.52
CA ALA A 245 7.78 2.21 12.34
C ALA A 245 9.16 2.88 12.17
N PRO A 246 9.84 2.69 11.02
CA PRO A 246 11.10 3.38 10.72
C PRO A 246 10.92 4.87 10.36
N ASP A 247 9.69 5.33 10.10
CA ASP A 247 9.36 6.72 9.77
C ASP A 247 8.31 7.27 10.75
N PRO A 248 8.43 8.53 11.24
CA PRO A 248 7.46 9.16 12.15
C PRO A 248 6.02 9.29 11.63
N LEU A 249 5.77 9.08 10.33
CA LEU A 249 4.42 8.97 9.76
C LEU A 249 3.71 7.65 10.12
N ILE A 250 4.45 6.63 10.58
CA ILE A 250 3.97 5.28 10.84
C ILE A 250 3.77 5.07 12.35
N THR A 251 2.60 4.54 12.73
CA THR A 251 2.34 4.06 14.08
C THR A 251 2.49 2.54 14.12
N LYS A 252 3.44 2.02 14.91
CA LYS A 252 3.63 0.57 15.06
C LYS A 252 2.40 -0.08 15.71
N ALA A 253 1.71 -0.96 15.00
CA ALA A 253 0.55 -1.70 15.47
C ALA A 253 0.28 -2.96 14.61
N ASP A 254 -0.30 -4.00 15.22
CA ASP A 254 -0.92 -5.09 14.47
C ASP A 254 -2.33 -4.67 13.98
N ILE A 255 -2.66 -4.98 12.73
CA ILE A 255 -3.94 -4.60 12.12
C ILE A 255 -5.14 -5.33 12.77
N SER A 256 -4.90 -6.41 13.52
CA SER A 256 -5.91 -7.12 14.31
C SER A 256 -6.28 -6.43 15.63
N ASN A 257 -5.51 -5.43 16.07
CA ASN A 257 -5.68 -4.69 17.33
C ASN A 257 -4.99 -3.31 17.27
N LEU A 258 -5.69 -2.31 16.73
CA LEU A 258 -5.18 -0.97 16.47
C LEU A 258 -5.38 -0.03 17.68
N PRO A 259 -4.45 0.90 17.96
CA PRO A 259 -4.58 1.93 18.99
C PRO A 259 -5.52 3.06 18.53
N LEU A 260 -6.78 2.72 18.31
CA LEU A 260 -7.89 3.60 17.90
C LEU A 260 -9.16 3.26 18.66
N GLU A 261 -9.97 4.29 18.93
CA GLU A 261 -11.32 4.12 19.49
C GLU A 261 -12.32 3.59 18.45
N ASP A 262 -13.40 2.98 18.93
CA ASP A 262 -14.52 2.52 18.11
C ASP A 262 -15.12 3.66 17.29
N GLY A 263 -15.20 3.46 15.97
CA GLY A 263 -15.71 4.48 15.06
C GLY A 263 -14.84 5.73 14.88
N ALA A 264 -13.55 5.71 15.26
CA ALA A 264 -12.63 6.84 15.08
C ALA A 264 -12.34 7.22 13.60
N ALA A 265 -12.40 6.26 12.67
CA ALA A 265 -12.06 6.44 11.25
C ALA A 265 -13.30 6.67 10.35
N ASP A 266 -13.09 7.39 9.24
CA ASP A 266 -14.08 7.60 8.17
C ASP A 266 -13.82 6.71 6.95
N VAL A 267 -12.53 6.42 6.67
CA VAL A 267 -12.08 5.47 5.66
C VAL A 267 -11.01 4.56 6.25
N ALA A 268 -11.10 3.25 6.01
CA ALA A 268 -10.03 2.29 6.21
C ALA A 268 -9.49 1.83 4.85
N ILE A 269 -8.18 1.63 4.72
CA ILE A 269 -7.54 1.21 3.47
C ILE A 269 -6.69 -0.05 3.72
N PHE A 270 -6.97 -1.09 2.94
CA PHE A 270 -6.10 -2.24 2.74
C PHE A 270 -5.48 -2.16 1.34
N CYS A 271 -4.16 -2.06 1.27
CA CYS A 271 -3.44 -1.88 0.02
C CYS A 271 -2.37 -2.99 -0.13
N LEU A 272 -2.81 -4.17 -0.56
CA LEU A 272 -2.02 -5.41 -0.68
C LEU A 272 -1.58 -6.00 0.68
N SER A 273 -2.24 -5.59 1.76
CA SER A 273 -1.84 -5.80 3.16
C SER A 273 -2.62 -6.88 3.93
N LEU A 274 -3.56 -7.60 3.32
CA LEU A 274 -4.29 -8.70 3.99
C LEU A 274 -3.42 -9.97 4.05
N MET A 275 -2.25 -9.91 4.68
CA MET A 275 -1.21 -10.94 4.57
C MET A 275 -1.42 -12.17 5.47
N GLY A 276 -1.41 -11.99 6.78
CA GLY A 276 -1.44 -13.08 7.76
C GLY A 276 -2.68 -13.98 7.66
N THR A 277 -2.56 -15.23 8.09
CA THR A 277 -3.67 -16.20 8.01
C THR A 277 -4.90 -15.81 8.85
N ASN A 278 -4.71 -14.92 9.83
CA ASN A 278 -5.74 -14.30 10.65
C ASN A 278 -6.40 -13.06 9.98
N TRP A 279 -6.24 -12.81 8.67
CA TRP A 279 -6.71 -11.59 7.97
C TRP A 279 -8.19 -11.23 8.17
N VAL A 280 -9.05 -12.20 8.45
CA VAL A 280 -10.47 -11.95 8.78
C VAL A 280 -10.61 -11.09 10.05
N SER A 281 -9.67 -11.20 10.99
CA SER A 281 -9.61 -10.33 12.17
C SER A 281 -9.26 -8.88 11.83
N PHE A 282 -8.51 -8.63 10.75
CA PHE A 282 -8.24 -7.27 10.26
C PHE A 282 -9.52 -6.65 9.70
N VAL A 283 -10.38 -7.44 9.05
CA VAL A 283 -11.70 -7.00 8.56
C VAL A 283 -12.63 -6.67 9.74
N GLU A 284 -12.59 -7.47 10.81
CA GLU A 284 -13.33 -7.18 12.05
C GLU A 284 -12.81 -5.91 12.74
N GLU A 285 -11.50 -5.68 12.78
CA GLU A 285 -10.92 -4.46 13.36
C GLU A 285 -11.19 -3.20 12.50
N ALA A 286 -11.09 -3.33 11.17
CA ALA A 286 -11.52 -2.28 10.24
C ALA A 286 -13.02 -1.97 10.37
N TRP A 287 -13.85 -2.98 10.70
CA TRP A 287 -15.24 -2.73 11.09
C TRP A 287 -15.30 -1.95 12.40
N ARG A 288 -14.55 -2.32 13.44
CA ARG A 288 -14.55 -1.64 14.75
C ARG A 288 -14.18 -0.16 14.63
N ILE A 289 -13.07 0.17 13.99
CA ILE A 289 -12.60 1.56 13.89
C ILE A 289 -13.43 2.43 12.96
N LEU A 290 -14.23 1.87 12.05
CA LEU A 290 -15.07 2.65 11.12
C LEU A 290 -16.37 3.15 11.75
N ARG A 291 -16.72 4.40 11.46
CA ARG A 291 -17.95 5.07 11.91
C ARG A 291 -19.24 4.27 11.68
N ASN A 292 -20.13 4.31 12.66
CA ASN A 292 -21.38 3.54 12.71
C ASN A 292 -22.57 4.15 11.92
N ASP A 293 -22.45 5.35 11.36
CA ASP A 293 -23.57 6.09 10.73
C ASP A 293 -23.86 5.70 9.26
N GLY A 294 -23.43 4.51 8.83
CA GLY A 294 -23.59 4.01 7.46
C GLY A 294 -22.71 4.69 6.41
N LYS A 295 -21.74 5.53 6.81
CA LYS A 295 -20.85 6.28 5.89
C LYS A 295 -19.37 5.89 5.97
N GLY A 296 -19.01 4.91 6.80
CA GLY A 296 -17.65 4.40 6.87
C GLY A 296 -17.33 3.58 5.62
N GLU A 297 -16.26 3.92 4.90
CA GLU A 297 -15.82 3.17 3.72
C GLU A 297 -14.58 2.32 4.05
N CYS A 298 -14.52 1.08 3.55
CA CYS A 298 -13.33 0.25 3.60
C CYS A 298 -12.88 -0.03 2.17
N TRP A 299 -11.68 0.44 1.80
CA TRP A 299 -11.13 0.32 0.45
C TRP A 299 -10.12 -0.82 0.42
N VAL A 300 -10.24 -1.74 -0.52
CA VAL A 300 -9.39 -2.93 -0.63
C VAL A 300 -8.79 -3.01 -2.03
N SER A 301 -7.46 -3.13 -2.11
CA SER A 301 -6.72 -3.57 -3.30
C SER A 301 -5.98 -4.85 -2.95
N GLU A 302 -6.17 -5.92 -3.72
CA GLU A 302 -5.53 -7.23 -3.48
C GLU A 302 -5.14 -7.94 -4.78
N VAL A 303 -4.10 -8.78 -4.73
CA VAL A 303 -3.51 -9.42 -5.93
C VAL A 303 -4.46 -10.48 -6.49
N LYS A 304 -4.75 -10.44 -7.80
CA LYS A 304 -5.73 -11.32 -8.47
C LYS A 304 -5.44 -12.82 -8.29
N SER A 305 -4.17 -13.22 -8.22
CA SER A 305 -3.74 -14.60 -8.00
C SER A 305 -4.23 -15.20 -6.67
N ARG A 306 -4.47 -14.37 -5.65
CA ARG A 306 -4.96 -14.79 -4.33
C ARG A 306 -6.41 -15.26 -4.33
N PHE A 307 -7.21 -14.82 -5.31
CA PHE A 307 -8.65 -15.06 -5.39
C PHE A 307 -9.01 -16.40 -6.04
N GLY A 308 -10.31 -16.72 -6.10
CA GLY A 308 -10.82 -17.85 -6.86
C GLY A 308 -10.71 -17.64 -8.38
N LYS A 309 -10.91 -18.72 -9.15
CA LYS A 309 -11.20 -18.63 -10.58
C LYS A 309 -12.65 -19.05 -10.83
N VAL A 310 -13.37 -18.29 -11.67
CA VAL A 310 -14.77 -18.53 -12.00
C VAL A 310 -14.95 -19.94 -12.57
N GLN A 311 -15.66 -20.80 -11.83
CA GLN A 311 -15.95 -22.17 -12.23
C GLN A 311 -17.04 -22.20 -13.33
N ARG A 312 -16.61 -22.00 -14.58
CA ARG A 312 -17.44 -22.22 -15.77
C ARG A 312 -17.84 -23.71 -15.86
N LYS A 313 -18.97 -24.07 -15.22
CA LYS A 313 -19.63 -25.37 -15.41
C LYS A 313 -19.87 -25.59 -16.90
N LYS A 314 -19.10 -26.49 -17.52
CA LYS A 314 -19.34 -26.90 -18.91
C LYS A 314 -20.72 -27.55 -18.98
N SER A 315 -21.65 -26.91 -19.69
CA SER A 315 -22.95 -27.49 -20.01
C SER A 315 -22.73 -28.79 -20.81
N GLN A 316 -23.09 -29.94 -20.25
CA GLN A 316 -23.12 -31.20 -20.99
C GLN A 316 -24.28 -31.18 -21.99
N ILE A 317 -24.01 -30.62 -23.17
CA ILE A 317 -24.90 -30.58 -24.31
C ILE A 317 -24.13 -31.22 -25.48
N GLY A 318 -24.69 -32.31 -26.04
CA GLY A 318 -24.06 -33.10 -27.09
C GLY A 318 -23.88 -34.56 -26.68
N ALA A 319 -24.63 -35.45 -27.32
CA ALA A 319 -24.56 -36.89 -27.06
C ALA A 319 -23.25 -37.52 -27.56
N GLN A 320 -22.85 -38.64 -26.96
CA GLN A 320 -21.76 -39.45 -27.48
C GLN A 320 -22.12 -40.00 -28.87
N LYS A 321 -21.24 -39.79 -29.85
CA LYS A 321 -21.11 -40.68 -31.02
C LYS A 321 -19.72 -41.35 -30.95
N PRO A 322 -19.62 -42.68 -31.08
CA PRO A 322 -18.33 -43.37 -31.09
C PRO A 322 -17.64 -43.20 -32.45
N GLY A 323 -16.33 -42.92 -32.47
CA GLY A 323 -15.54 -42.91 -33.70
C GLY A 323 -14.09 -42.48 -33.52
N GLY A 324 -13.18 -43.15 -34.24
CA GLY A 324 -11.79 -42.71 -34.49
C GLY A 324 -10.73 -43.19 -33.49
N LYS A 325 -9.80 -44.04 -33.95
CA LYS A 325 -8.47 -44.24 -33.34
C LYS A 325 -7.45 -43.40 -34.13
N ALA A 326 -6.86 -42.38 -33.51
CA ALA A 326 -5.65 -41.64 -33.93
C ALA A 326 -5.38 -40.48 -32.94
N ASP A 327 -4.16 -40.05 -32.60
CA ASP A 327 -2.86 -40.70 -32.73
C ASP A 327 -1.88 -40.19 -31.63
N LYS A 328 -0.93 -41.00 -31.17
CA LYS A 328 -0.05 -40.66 -30.01
C LYS A 328 1.32 -40.10 -30.45
N LYS A 329 1.34 -38.91 -31.06
CA LYS A 329 2.61 -38.29 -31.51
C LYS A 329 3.38 -37.59 -30.37
N LYS A 330 4.19 -38.36 -29.61
CA LYS A 330 5.19 -37.81 -28.68
C LYS A 330 6.20 -36.94 -29.45
N THR A 331 6.23 -35.64 -29.18
CA THR A 331 7.32 -34.75 -29.63
C THR A 331 8.38 -34.65 -28.54
N LYS A 332 9.57 -35.21 -28.81
CA LYS A 332 10.74 -35.19 -27.93
C LYS A 332 11.67 -34.06 -28.38
N LYS A 333 11.71 -32.93 -27.66
CA LYS A 333 12.69 -31.86 -27.96
C LYS A 333 14.02 -32.15 -27.25
N LYS A 334 15.12 -31.68 -27.85
CA LYS A 334 16.53 -31.94 -27.51
C LYS A 334 17.15 -30.63 -26.98
N GLY A 335 18.14 -30.72 -26.09
CA GLY A 335 18.76 -29.56 -25.42
C GLY A 335 19.77 -28.78 -26.25
N GLY A 336 20.32 -27.72 -25.64
CA GLY A 336 21.01 -26.59 -26.29
C GLY A 336 20.02 -25.42 -26.48
N ASP A 337 20.32 -24.18 -26.11
CA ASP A 337 21.60 -23.56 -25.69
C ASP A 337 21.38 -22.49 -24.59
N ASP A 338 22.42 -22.11 -23.84
CA ASP A 338 22.31 -21.24 -22.65
C ASP A 338 22.31 -19.73 -23.00
N SER A 339 21.12 -19.11 -23.03
CA SER A 339 20.94 -17.65 -22.93
C SER A 339 19.48 -17.26 -22.65
N GLU A 340 18.93 -17.68 -21.51
CA GLU A 340 17.62 -17.18 -21.05
C GLU A 340 17.77 -15.79 -20.41
N ASP A 341 17.12 -14.77 -20.98
CA ASP A 341 17.06 -13.42 -20.41
C ASP A 341 16.36 -13.42 -19.04
N ASP A 342 16.98 -12.77 -18.03
CA ASP A 342 16.45 -12.65 -16.65
C ASP A 342 15.03 -12.05 -16.54
N ALA A 343 14.50 -11.48 -17.63
CA ALA A 343 13.15 -10.92 -17.72
C ALA A 343 12.03 -11.96 -17.54
N ASP A 344 12.22 -13.20 -18.01
CA ASP A 344 11.13 -14.21 -18.09
C ASP A 344 10.96 -15.05 -16.81
N ILE A 345 11.74 -14.77 -15.76
CA ILE A 345 11.76 -15.54 -14.50
C ILE A 345 10.46 -15.37 -13.68
N PHE A 346 9.75 -14.25 -13.82
CA PHE A 346 8.70 -13.85 -12.86
C PHE A 346 7.25 -13.91 -13.38
N ALA A 347 7.03 -14.34 -14.64
CA ALA A 347 5.73 -14.22 -15.32
C ALA A 347 4.95 -15.54 -15.53
N GLU A 348 5.30 -16.64 -14.88
CA GLU A 348 4.89 -18.01 -15.30
C GLU A 348 3.43 -18.45 -15.05
N ASP A 349 2.54 -17.53 -14.68
CA ASP A 349 1.08 -17.76 -14.75
C ASP A 349 0.43 -16.98 -15.91
N VAL A 350 1.19 -16.16 -16.64
CA VAL A 350 0.76 -15.40 -17.83
C VAL A 350 0.75 -16.31 -19.06
N ARG A 351 -0.20 -17.24 -19.09
CA ARG A 351 -0.70 -17.74 -20.38
C ARG A 351 -1.63 -16.67 -20.97
N PRO A 352 -1.52 -16.35 -22.28
CA PRO A 352 -2.47 -15.45 -22.94
C PRO A 352 -3.81 -16.15 -23.13
N SER A 353 -4.64 -16.18 -22.08
CA SER A 353 -6.05 -16.53 -22.17
C SER A 353 -6.85 -15.39 -22.78
N ASP A 354 -7.92 -15.71 -23.51
CA ASP A 354 -8.83 -14.73 -24.10
C ASP A 354 -9.36 -13.71 -23.08
N ASN A 355 -9.77 -12.55 -23.58
CA ASN A 355 -10.01 -11.29 -22.86
C ASN A 355 -11.23 -11.28 -21.90
N THR A 356 -11.38 -12.30 -21.05
CA THR A 356 -12.35 -12.39 -19.96
C THR A 356 -11.61 -12.53 -18.63
N ASP A 357 -11.81 -11.61 -17.69
CA ASP A 357 -11.23 -11.74 -16.35
C ASP A 357 -11.94 -12.84 -15.55
N GLU A 358 -11.23 -13.96 -15.32
CA GLU A 358 -11.73 -15.11 -14.55
C GLU A 358 -11.61 -14.95 -13.03
N THR A 359 -11.16 -13.80 -12.50
CA THR A 359 -10.98 -13.57 -11.06
C THR A 359 -12.32 -13.60 -10.32
N ASP A 360 -12.54 -14.59 -9.47
CA ASP A 360 -13.74 -14.71 -8.64
C ASP A 360 -13.51 -14.15 -7.23
N ILE A 361 -14.25 -13.08 -6.91
CA ILE A 361 -14.19 -12.37 -5.63
C ILE A 361 -15.37 -12.73 -4.69
N SER A 362 -16.26 -13.65 -5.10
CA SER A 362 -17.58 -13.84 -4.46
C SER A 362 -17.46 -14.23 -2.99
N ALA A 363 -16.65 -15.25 -2.66
CA ALA A 363 -16.43 -15.68 -1.28
C ALA A 363 -15.70 -14.62 -0.42
N PHE A 364 -14.81 -13.82 -1.03
CA PHE A 364 -14.14 -12.72 -0.31
C PHE A 364 -15.12 -11.61 0.07
N VAL A 365 -16.03 -11.29 -0.85
CA VAL A 365 -17.14 -10.38 -0.63
C VAL A 365 -18.15 -10.93 0.39
N GLU A 366 -18.36 -12.25 0.45
CA GLU A 366 -19.17 -12.91 1.49
C GLU A 366 -18.57 -12.76 2.89
N VAL A 367 -17.24 -12.97 3.06
CA VAL A 367 -16.56 -12.74 4.34
C VAL A 367 -16.79 -11.30 4.82
N PHE A 368 -16.55 -10.31 3.96
CA PHE A 368 -16.84 -8.90 4.28
C PHE A 368 -18.33 -8.66 4.62
N GLN A 369 -19.28 -9.30 3.92
CA GLN A 369 -20.71 -9.18 4.21
C GLN A 369 -21.09 -9.75 5.58
N THR A 370 -20.58 -10.93 5.95
CA THR A 370 -20.82 -11.48 7.30
C THR A 370 -20.20 -10.61 8.39
N ARG A 371 -19.11 -9.88 8.08
CA ARG A 371 -18.48 -8.88 8.96
C ARG A 371 -19.09 -7.48 8.86
N GLY A 372 -20.34 -7.35 8.41
CA GLY A 372 -21.13 -6.12 8.49
C GLY A 372 -20.81 -5.05 7.43
N PHE A 373 -20.14 -5.43 6.34
CA PHE A 373 -19.90 -4.56 5.19
C PHE A 373 -20.85 -4.83 4.03
N MET A 374 -21.01 -3.86 3.12
CA MET A 374 -21.66 -4.07 1.82
C MET A 374 -20.76 -3.58 0.69
N LEU A 375 -20.57 -4.40 -0.33
CA LEU A 375 -19.80 -4.04 -1.52
C LEU A 375 -20.55 -2.97 -2.35
N ARG A 376 -19.90 -1.84 -2.60
CA ARG A 376 -20.33 -0.86 -3.61
C ARG A 376 -20.01 -1.44 -4.99
N ARG A 377 -20.97 -2.11 -5.64
CA ARG A 377 -20.74 -2.95 -6.83
C ARG A 377 -20.07 -2.21 -7.99
N GLU A 378 -20.41 -0.93 -8.16
CA GLU A 378 -19.85 -0.03 -9.17
C GLU A 378 -18.40 0.43 -8.89
N SER A 379 -17.83 0.07 -7.74
CA SER A 379 -16.43 0.35 -7.37
C SER A 379 -15.47 -0.81 -7.67
N VAL A 380 -15.96 -1.95 -8.15
CA VAL A 380 -15.13 -3.12 -8.47
C VAL A 380 -14.33 -2.85 -9.74
N ASP A 381 -13.07 -2.47 -9.56
CA ASP A 381 -12.12 -2.20 -10.62
C ASP A 381 -11.24 -3.44 -10.85
N LYS A 382 -11.51 -4.10 -11.98
CA LYS A 382 -10.78 -5.27 -12.49
C LYS A 382 -9.88 -4.93 -13.69
N SER A 383 -9.70 -3.66 -14.02
CA SER A 383 -8.97 -3.24 -15.23
C SER A 383 -7.47 -3.53 -15.19
N ASN A 384 -6.86 -3.49 -14.00
CA ASN A 384 -5.44 -3.82 -13.82
C ASN A 384 -5.20 -5.34 -13.99
N LYS A 385 -4.03 -5.72 -14.52
CA LYS A 385 -3.66 -7.14 -14.71
C LYS A 385 -3.28 -7.87 -13.42
N MET A 386 -2.71 -7.16 -12.45
CA MET A 386 -2.08 -7.73 -11.25
C MET A 386 -3.02 -7.76 -10.04
N PHE A 387 -3.80 -6.68 -9.84
CA PHE A 387 -4.69 -6.53 -8.67
C PHE A 387 -6.14 -6.24 -9.07
N VAL A 388 -7.05 -6.53 -8.14
CA VAL A 388 -8.44 -6.06 -8.16
C VAL A 388 -8.63 -5.07 -7.02
N ARG A 389 -9.39 -4.00 -7.27
CA ARG A 389 -9.72 -2.98 -6.27
C ARG A 389 -11.23 -2.89 -6.07
N MET A 390 -11.66 -2.61 -4.85
CA MET A 390 -13.08 -2.52 -4.48
C MET A 390 -13.30 -1.65 -3.24
N VAL A 391 -14.48 -1.04 -3.13
CA VAL A 391 -14.93 -0.26 -1.96
C VAL A 391 -16.13 -0.93 -1.30
N PHE A 392 -15.98 -1.21 -0.02
CA PHE A 392 -17.04 -1.62 0.88
C PHE A 392 -17.55 -0.43 1.71
N VAL A 393 -18.79 -0.51 2.17
CA VAL A 393 -19.41 0.44 3.10
C VAL A 393 -19.87 -0.30 4.35
N LYS A 394 -19.39 0.11 5.53
CA LYS A 394 -19.85 -0.42 6.82
C LYS A 394 -21.34 -0.13 6.99
N GLN A 395 -22.13 -1.17 7.21
CA GLN A 395 -23.56 -1.06 7.41
C GLN A 395 -23.89 -0.56 8.83
N GLY A 396 -25.04 0.11 8.97
CA GLY A 396 -25.64 0.36 10.28
C GLY A 396 -26.30 -0.92 10.79
N GLY A 397 -25.65 -1.61 11.73
CA GLY A 397 -26.07 -2.91 12.24
C GLY A 397 -24.89 -3.65 12.86
N ALA A 398 -25.15 -4.71 13.63
CA ALA A 398 -24.10 -5.64 14.03
C ALA A 398 -23.77 -6.59 12.86
N PRO A 399 -22.52 -7.07 12.74
CA PRO A 399 -22.16 -8.21 11.91
C PRO A 399 -23.02 -9.46 12.18
N THR A 400 -23.06 -10.39 11.24
CA THR A 400 -23.69 -11.71 11.45
C THR A 400 -22.70 -12.78 11.93
N LYS A 401 -21.39 -12.50 11.81
CA LYS A 401 -20.28 -13.33 12.33
C LYS A 401 -19.17 -12.45 12.93
N GLY A 402 -18.24 -13.08 13.64
CA GLY A 402 -17.03 -12.45 14.19
C GLY A 402 -17.21 -11.82 15.56
N LYS A 403 -16.13 -11.24 16.11
CA LYS A 403 -16.05 -10.65 17.47
C LYS A 403 -17.22 -9.73 17.83
N HIS A 404 -17.77 -9.01 16.84
CA HIS A 404 -18.77 -7.95 17.04
C HIS A 404 -20.22 -8.38 16.73
N ALA A 405 -20.52 -9.66 16.47
CA ALA A 405 -21.86 -10.09 16.08
C ALA A 405 -22.96 -9.80 17.14
N SER A 406 -22.58 -9.73 18.42
CA SER A 406 -23.47 -9.34 19.54
C SER A 406 -23.51 -7.83 19.82
N ALA A 407 -22.67 -7.01 19.19
CA ALA A 407 -22.31 -5.67 19.66
C ALA A 407 -23.47 -4.64 19.70
N LEU A 408 -24.59 -4.90 18.99
CA LEU A 408 -25.79 -4.04 19.02
C LEU A 408 -27.02 -4.70 19.64
N SER A 409 -26.88 -5.76 20.45
CA SER A 409 -28.01 -6.40 21.15
C SER A 409 -28.53 -5.61 22.37
N ALA A 410 -28.56 -4.28 22.29
CA ALA A 410 -29.21 -3.42 23.25
C ALA A 410 -30.74 -3.46 23.03
N PRO A 411 -31.56 -3.91 23.99
CA PRO A 411 -33.00 -4.03 23.79
C PRO A 411 -33.65 -2.64 23.74
N ALA A 412 -34.27 -2.31 22.61
CA ALA A 412 -35.11 -1.13 22.51
C ALA A 412 -36.29 -1.26 23.51
N PRO A 413 -36.50 -0.29 24.42
CA PRO A 413 -37.56 -0.38 25.41
C PRO A 413 -38.93 -0.24 24.76
N GLY A 414 -39.82 -1.23 24.95
CA GLY A 414 -41.25 -1.05 24.71
C GLY A 414 -41.94 -1.96 23.70
N ASN A 415 -41.33 -3.05 23.21
CA ASN A 415 -42.06 -4.06 22.41
C ASN A 415 -42.13 -5.42 23.08
N LYS A 416 -43.35 -5.99 23.15
CA LYS A 416 -43.65 -7.23 23.88
C LYS A 416 -43.07 -8.45 23.15
N LYS A 417 -42.48 -9.38 23.90
CA LYS A 417 -41.85 -10.60 23.37
C LYS A 417 -42.85 -11.44 22.56
N ARG A 418 -42.70 -11.47 21.23
CA ARG A 418 -43.16 -12.62 20.42
C ARG A 418 -42.02 -13.63 20.41
N PHE A 419 -42.20 -14.72 21.15
CA PHE A 419 -41.24 -15.81 21.22
C PHE A 419 -41.36 -16.67 19.94
N VAL A 420 -40.69 -16.23 18.88
CA VAL A 420 -40.46 -17.04 17.69
C VAL A 420 -39.09 -17.69 17.87
N ASP A 421 -39.08 -18.98 18.20
CA ASP A 421 -37.88 -19.82 18.21
C ASP A 421 -37.40 -20.07 16.77
N ARG A 422 -36.93 -19.00 16.11
CA ARG A 422 -36.10 -19.15 14.93
C ARG A 422 -34.71 -19.53 15.40
N LYS A 423 -34.49 -20.85 15.52
CA LYS A 423 -33.13 -21.41 15.48
C LYS A 423 -32.38 -20.75 14.31
N PRO A 424 -31.17 -20.22 14.51
CA PRO A 424 -30.37 -19.74 13.40
C PRO A 424 -30.03 -20.93 12.50
N ASP A 425 -30.14 -20.75 11.19
CA ASP A 425 -29.80 -21.75 10.17
C ASP A 425 -28.26 -21.87 10.03
N SER A 426 -27.61 -22.31 11.12
CA SER A 426 -26.17 -22.12 11.42
C SER A 426 -25.20 -23.03 10.66
N GLU A 427 -25.65 -23.67 9.58
CA GLU A 427 -24.83 -24.54 8.72
C GLU A 427 -24.75 -24.02 7.26
N SER A 428 -25.25 -22.81 7.00
CA SER A 428 -25.42 -22.26 5.64
C SER A 428 -24.29 -21.36 5.14
N GLY A 429 -23.15 -21.26 5.84
CA GLY A 429 -22.02 -20.41 5.45
C GLY A 429 -20.66 -20.90 5.97
N LEU A 430 -19.58 -20.32 5.43
CA LEU A 430 -18.20 -20.79 5.63
C LEU A 430 -17.77 -20.93 7.11
N SER A 431 -17.00 -21.97 7.43
CA SER A 431 -16.31 -22.10 8.73
C SER A 431 -15.11 -21.13 8.84
N ALA A 432 -14.58 -20.88 10.04
CA ALA A 432 -13.46 -19.96 10.22
C ALA A 432 -12.20 -20.37 9.41
N GLU A 433 -11.93 -21.67 9.32
CA GLU A 433 -10.82 -22.24 8.54
C GLU A 433 -11.07 -22.16 7.04
N GLN A 434 -12.33 -22.13 6.61
CA GLN A 434 -12.71 -21.90 5.21
C GLN A 434 -12.61 -20.41 4.87
N GLU A 435 -13.13 -19.52 5.73
CA GLU A 435 -13.02 -18.05 5.59
C GLU A 435 -11.55 -17.62 5.48
N ALA A 436 -10.66 -18.11 6.35
CA ALA A 436 -9.23 -17.85 6.26
C ALA A 436 -8.63 -18.26 4.90
N LYS A 437 -9.07 -19.39 4.33
CA LYS A 437 -8.59 -19.95 3.05
C LYS A 437 -9.20 -19.30 1.80
N VAL A 438 -10.17 -18.39 1.93
CA VAL A 438 -10.78 -17.67 0.79
C VAL A 438 -9.74 -16.84 0.03
N LEU A 439 -8.77 -16.26 0.74
CA LEU A 439 -7.71 -15.43 0.17
C LEU A 439 -6.37 -16.15 0.31
N LYS A 440 -5.87 -16.72 -0.79
CA LYS A 440 -4.66 -17.56 -0.78
C LYS A 440 -3.40 -16.76 -0.41
N PRO A 441 -2.37 -17.41 0.17
CA PRO A 441 -1.01 -16.87 0.23
C PRO A 441 -0.50 -16.36 -1.13
N CYS A 442 0.12 -15.18 -1.18
CA CYS A 442 0.75 -14.67 -2.42
C CYS A 442 2.21 -15.14 -2.51
N VAL A 443 2.41 -16.45 -2.69
CA VAL A 443 3.74 -17.08 -2.76
C VAL A 443 4.28 -17.04 -4.18
N TYR A 444 5.55 -16.66 -4.32
CA TYR A 444 6.28 -16.68 -5.58
C TYR A 444 6.86 -18.07 -5.83
N LYS A 445 6.63 -18.62 -7.04
CA LYS A 445 7.21 -19.91 -7.43
C LYS A 445 8.74 -19.86 -7.30
N ILE A 446 9.31 -20.93 -6.76
CA ILE A 446 10.73 -21.23 -6.90
C ILE A 446 10.84 -22.03 -8.20
N ARG A 447 11.49 -21.43 -9.21
CA ARG A 447 12.20 -22.17 -10.26
C ARG A 447 13.61 -22.42 -9.76
#